data_AF-A0A968MYX4-F1
#
_entry.id   AF-A0A968MYX4-F1
#
_cell.length_a   1.000
_cell.length_b   1.000
_cell.length_c   1.000
_cell.angle_alpha   90.00
_cell.angle_beta   90.00
_cell.angle_gamma   90.00
#
_symmetry.space_group_name_H-M   'P 1'
#
loop_
_entity.id
_entity.type
_entity.pdbx_description
1 polymer ?
#
loop_
_entity_poly.entity_id
_entity_poly.type
_entity_poly.pdbx_seq_one_letter_code
_entity_poly.pdbx_strand_id
1 'polypeptide(L)'
;MNLVKFFNDEALQGNHFIFEPEQYETASFELLDVTIGIKFHWERKENQKFKGSLKFLVEDEKLTAINVLSLEDYLLSVISSEMSATSSLELLKAHAVISRSWLLAQVIKGKQLEQSKSAYQSISETKEEYIRWYDREDHTNFDVCADDHCQRYQGVTRQSSELVSKAIHETRGLCLMHNNNICDARFYKSCGGITESFRKTWEPVNHSYLQAIVDNPQAPLSYDLDLTNEAAAQHWIRTSPEAFCNTHDKKVLSQVLNDYDQETTDFYRWKVVYSQEKIAELISRKTGKDFGAIIDLEPVERGKSGRLMKLKIVGSKLTLIIGKELQIRKVLSESHLYSSAFVVDRININNGIPDEFILTGAGWGHGVGLCQIGAAMMGEKGYSFGEILDHYFKGAELKAYY
;
A
#
# COMPACT_ATOMS: atom_id res chain seq x y z
N MET A 1 -21.13 -12.51 33.01
CA MET A 1 -22.54 -12.09 33.07
C MET A 1 -23.01 -12.02 31.62
N ASN A 2 -23.86 -12.95 31.20
CA ASN A 2 -24.33 -13.06 29.81
C ASN A 2 -25.49 -12.08 29.62
N LEU A 3 -25.22 -10.91 29.07
CA LEU A 3 -26.28 -9.94 28.74
C LEU A 3 -26.79 -10.27 27.33
N VAL A 4 -27.94 -10.96 27.27
CA VAL A 4 -28.75 -11.12 26.06
C VAL A 4 -29.87 -10.09 26.13
N LYS A 5 -29.88 -9.09 25.24
CA LYS A 5 -31.04 -8.21 25.04
C LYS A 5 -31.90 -8.81 23.93
N PHE A 6 -33.05 -9.35 24.29
CA PHE A 6 -34.10 -9.68 23.33
C PHE A 6 -34.71 -8.37 22.82
N PHE A 7 -34.60 -8.10 21.52
CA PHE A 7 -35.45 -7.11 20.87
C PHE A 7 -36.86 -7.70 20.81
N ASN A 8 -37.71 -7.33 21.77
CA ASN A 8 -39.12 -7.64 21.72
C ASN A 8 -39.73 -6.86 20.56
N ASP A 9 -39.98 -7.51 19.42
CA ASP A 9 -40.89 -7.14 18.31
C ASP A 9 -40.95 -5.68 17.83
N GLU A 10 -40.03 -4.81 18.23
CA GLU A 10 -39.80 -3.52 17.60
C GLU A 10 -38.98 -3.81 16.35
N ALA A 11 -39.66 -3.85 15.20
CA ALA A 11 -39.03 -3.80 13.90
C ALA A 11 -37.97 -2.69 13.95
N LEU A 12 -36.71 -3.10 13.86
CA LEU A 12 -35.58 -2.21 13.94
C LEU A 12 -35.71 -1.16 12.81
N GLN A 13 -36.21 0.03 13.14
CA GLN A 13 -36.30 1.14 12.21
C GLN A 13 -34.92 1.77 12.06
N GLY A 14 -34.13 1.22 11.15
CA GLY A 14 -32.81 1.75 10.82
C GLY A 14 -32.05 0.80 9.92
N ASN A 15 -31.19 1.35 9.07
CA ASN A 15 -30.24 0.57 8.28
C ASN A 15 -28.96 0.22 9.07
N HIS A 16 -28.89 0.53 10.38
CA HIS A 16 -27.70 0.27 11.20
C HIS A 16 -28.03 0.05 12.69
N PHE A 17 -27.15 -0.69 13.39
CA PHE A 17 -27.21 -0.94 14.84
C PHE A 17 -25.81 -0.83 15.44
N ILE A 18 -25.70 -0.39 16.69
CA ILE A 18 -24.42 -0.30 17.41
C ILE A 18 -24.47 -1.05 18.74
N PHE A 19 -23.41 -1.80 19.01
CA PHE A 19 -23.14 -2.47 20.28
C PHE A 19 -21.98 -1.73 20.97
N GLU A 20 -22.27 -1.08 22.08
CA GLU A 20 -21.28 -0.36 22.88
C GLU A 20 -20.85 -1.19 24.08
N PRO A 21 -19.55 -1.25 24.40
CA PRO A 21 -19.08 -1.97 25.58
C PRO A 21 -19.43 -1.19 26.86
N GLU A 22 -19.99 -1.88 27.86
CA GLU A 22 -20.18 -1.29 29.20
C GLU A 22 -18.84 -0.91 29.87
N GLN A 23 -17.78 -1.67 29.59
CA GLN A 23 -16.43 -1.44 30.10
C GLN A 23 -15.42 -1.48 28.95
N TYR A 24 -15.12 -0.32 28.37
CA TYR A 24 -14.26 -0.20 27.18
C TYR A 24 -12.88 -0.87 27.33
N GLU A 25 -12.27 -0.79 28.51
CA GLU A 25 -10.91 -1.31 28.72
C GLU A 25 -10.80 -2.84 28.78
N THR A 26 -11.88 -3.52 29.17
CA THR A 26 -11.88 -4.98 29.39
C THR A 26 -12.77 -5.73 28.39
N ALA A 27 -13.71 -5.02 27.76
CA ALA A 27 -14.64 -5.61 26.82
C ALA A 27 -13.98 -5.84 25.45
N SER A 28 -14.48 -6.86 24.78
CA SER A 28 -14.11 -7.22 23.42
C SER A 28 -15.23 -8.02 22.77
N PHE A 29 -15.26 -8.05 21.45
CA PHE A 29 -16.16 -8.90 20.68
C PHE A 29 -15.36 -9.71 19.66
N GLU A 30 -15.92 -10.80 19.17
CA GLU A 30 -15.29 -11.68 18.18
C GLU A 30 -16.18 -11.76 16.95
N LEU A 31 -15.57 -11.60 15.78
CA LEU A 31 -16.17 -11.92 14.49
C LEU A 31 -15.54 -13.21 13.99
N LEU A 32 -16.39 -14.18 13.65
CA LEU A 32 -15.97 -15.48 13.16
C LEU A 32 -15.77 -15.44 11.65
N ASP A 33 -14.83 -16.25 11.15
CA ASP A 33 -14.61 -16.46 9.70
C ASP A 33 -14.39 -15.17 8.88
N VAL A 34 -13.69 -14.19 9.45
CA VAL A 34 -13.35 -12.94 8.76
C VAL A 34 -12.35 -13.23 7.65
N THR A 35 -12.71 -12.91 6.40
CA THR A 35 -11.78 -13.00 5.27
C THR A 35 -10.72 -11.90 5.37
N ILE A 36 -9.45 -12.27 5.34
CA ILE A 36 -8.29 -11.37 5.30
C ILE A 36 -7.50 -11.56 4.01
N GLY A 37 -6.81 -10.50 3.57
CA GLY A 37 -6.01 -10.52 2.33
C GLY A 37 -6.88 -10.64 1.09
N ILE A 38 -7.99 -9.90 1.03
CA ILE A 38 -8.99 -10.05 -0.04
C ILE A 38 -8.33 -9.69 -1.37
N LYS A 39 -8.36 -10.61 -2.34
CA LYS A 39 -7.69 -10.51 -3.66
C LYS A 39 -6.16 -10.55 -3.61
N PHE A 40 -5.57 -11.00 -2.51
CA PHE A 40 -4.15 -11.31 -2.41
C PHE A 40 -3.90 -12.82 -2.43
N HIS A 41 -2.67 -13.23 -2.73
CA HIS A 41 -2.29 -14.65 -2.86
C HIS A 41 -2.33 -15.42 -1.53
N TRP A 42 -2.52 -14.73 -0.40
CA TRP A 42 -2.57 -15.30 0.95
C TRP A 42 -3.96 -15.23 1.60
N GLU A 43 -5.02 -14.95 0.80
CA GLU A 43 -6.41 -14.84 1.26
C GLU A 43 -6.84 -16.05 2.09
N ARG A 44 -7.41 -15.80 3.28
CA ARG A 44 -7.86 -16.85 4.22
C ARG A 44 -8.96 -16.34 5.14
N LYS A 45 -9.60 -17.24 5.89
CA LYS A 45 -10.58 -16.93 6.93
C LYS A 45 -9.98 -17.17 8.31
N GLU A 46 -10.13 -16.20 9.20
CA GLU A 46 -9.67 -16.30 10.59
C GLU A 46 -10.69 -15.64 11.53
N ASN A 47 -10.80 -16.17 12.76
CA ASN A 47 -11.57 -15.52 13.81
C ASN A 47 -10.78 -14.32 14.32
N GLN A 48 -11.45 -13.17 14.44
CA GLN A 48 -10.81 -11.94 14.90
C GLN A 48 -11.54 -11.35 16.09
N LYS A 49 -10.76 -10.99 17.10
CA LYS A 49 -11.22 -10.34 18.32
C LYS A 49 -10.91 -8.86 18.26
N PHE A 50 -11.86 -8.03 18.64
CA PHE A 50 -11.78 -6.57 18.53
C PHE A 50 -12.09 -5.89 19.86
N LYS A 51 -11.54 -4.70 20.05
CA LYS A 51 -11.85 -3.78 21.17
C LYS A 51 -12.79 -2.68 20.65
N GLY A 52 -13.50 -2.03 21.56
CA GLY A 52 -14.41 -0.94 21.24
C GLY A 52 -15.81 -1.40 20.84
N SER A 53 -16.52 -0.57 20.08
CA SER A 53 -17.91 -0.81 19.69
C SER A 53 -18.01 -1.51 18.34
N LEU A 54 -19.06 -2.29 18.15
CA LEU A 54 -19.40 -2.94 16.88
C LEU A 54 -20.64 -2.28 16.30
N LYS A 55 -20.51 -1.64 15.13
CA LYS A 55 -21.63 -1.13 14.35
C LYS A 55 -21.89 -2.06 13.18
N PHE A 56 -23.14 -2.48 13.00
CA PHE A 56 -23.60 -3.13 11.79
C PHE A 56 -24.32 -2.13 10.90
N LEU A 57 -24.08 -2.22 9.59
CA LEU A 57 -24.73 -1.42 8.56
C LEU A 57 -25.26 -2.37 7.48
N VAL A 58 -26.52 -2.19 7.07
CA VAL A 58 -27.18 -3.00 6.05
C VAL A 58 -27.29 -2.17 4.77
N GLU A 59 -26.62 -2.63 3.71
CA GLU A 59 -26.56 -1.97 2.40
C GLU A 59 -26.54 -3.00 1.28
N ASP A 60 -27.29 -2.78 0.21
CA ASP A 60 -27.34 -3.66 -0.97
C ASP A 60 -27.52 -5.16 -0.61
N GLU A 61 -28.44 -5.45 0.31
CA GLU A 61 -28.71 -6.80 0.85
C GLU A 61 -27.50 -7.47 1.55
N LYS A 62 -26.47 -6.70 1.88
CA LYS A 62 -25.28 -7.14 2.59
C LYS A 62 -25.20 -6.50 3.98
N LEU A 63 -24.48 -7.19 4.87
CA LEU A 63 -24.16 -6.72 6.20
C LEU A 63 -22.70 -6.31 6.27
N THR A 64 -22.44 -5.05 6.62
CA THR A 64 -21.10 -4.50 6.86
C THR A 64 -20.87 -4.36 8.35
N ALA A 65 -19.84 -5.01 8.87
CA ALA A 65 -19.37 -4.84 10.25
C ALA A 65 -18.33 -3.72 10.32
N ILE A 66 -18.57 -2.72 11.17
CA ILE A 66 -17.71 -1.54 11.37
C ILE A 66 -17.28 -1.54 12.83
N ASN A 67 -15.97 -1.62 13.07
CA ASN A 67 -15.44 -1.46 14.42
C ASN A 67 -15.17 0.02 14.71
N VAL A 68 -15.75 0.53 15.79
CA VAL A 68 -15.61 1.91 16.26
C VAL A 68 -14.75 1.92 17.53
N LEU A 69 -13.61 2.59 17.47
CA LEU A 69 -12.60 2.60 18.52
C LEU A 69 -11.80 3.90 18.53
N SER A 70 -11.03 4.13 19.60
CA SER A 70 -10.13 5.28 19.67
C SER A 70 -8.99 5.17 18.66
N LEU A 71 -8.46 6.32 18.22
CA LEU A 71 -7.32 6.39 17.30
C LEU A 71 -6.11 5.61 17.82
N GLU A 72 -5.81 5.70 19.11
CA GLU A 72 -4.63 5.03 19.68
C GLU A 72 -4.82 3.51 19.81
N ASP A 73 -6.03 3.03 20.10
CA ASP A 73 -6.33 1.59 20.08
C ASP A 73 -6.30 1.04 18.63
N TYR A 74 -6.73 1.84 17.65
CA TYR A 74 -6.59 1.50 16.24
C TYR A 74 -5.12 1.33 15.84
N LEU A 75 -4.26 2.29 16.22
CA LEU A 75 -2.84 2.23 15.93
C LEU A 75 -2.15 1.03 16.59
N LEU A 76 -2.57 0.63 17.79
CA LEU A 76 -2.07 -0.56 18.47
C LEU A 76 -2.24 -1.81 17.61
N SER A 77 -3.42 -1.97 17.01
CA SER A 77 -3.71 -3.08 16.10
C SER A 77 -2.98 -2.95 14.77
N VAL A 78 -2.97 -1.76 14.17
CA VAL A 78 -2.31 -1.52 12.88
C VAL A 78 -0.83 -1.86 12.96
N ILE A 79 -0.11 -1.31 13.94
CA ILE A 79 1.33 -1.55 14.06
C ILE A 79 1.61 -3.03 14.33
N SER A 80 0.79 -3.69 15.16
CA SER A 80 0.92 -5.12 15.45
C SER A 80 0.54 -6.04 14.27
N SER A 81 -0.16 -5.51 13.27
CA SER A 81 -0.58 -6.26 12.06
C SER A 81 0.36 -6.01 10.88
N GLU A 82 0.87 -4.78 10.77
CA GLU A 82 1.82 -4.34 9.75
C GLU A 82 3.24 -4.81 10.05
N MET A 83 3.67 -4.73 11.32
CA MET A 83 5.06 -4.96 11.73
C MET A 83 5.18 -6.17 12.66
N SER A 84 6.36 -6.77 12.65
CA SER A 84 6.68 -7.88 13.56
C SER A 84 6.98 -7.39 14.97
N ALA A 85 6.74 -8.25 15.97
CA ALA A 85 7.06 -7.99 17.37
C ALA A 85 8.56 -7.76 17.64
N THR A 86 9.45 -8.17 16.72
CA THR A 86 10.91 -7.98 16.82
C THR A 86 11.40 -6.63 16.30
N SER A 87 10.49 -5.78 15.81
CA SER A 87 10.82 -4.46 15.27
C SER A 87 11.56 -3.58 16.26
N SER A 88 12.54 -2.83 15.77
CA SER A 88 13.24 -1.82 16.57
C SER A 88 12.28 -0.72 17.05
N LEU A 89 12.56 -0.15 18.23
CA LEU A 89 11.72 0.89 18.81
C LEU A 89 11.60 2.12 17.90
N GLU A 90 12.68 2.52 17.24
CA GLU A 90 12.69 3.68 16.34
C GLU A 90 11.86 3.44 15.08
N LEU A 91 11.87 2.20 14.53
CA LEU A 91 10.97 1.81 13.45
C LEU A 91 9.50 1.86 13.91
N LEU A 92 9.19 1.30 15.08
CA LEU A 92 7.83 1.29 15.63
C LEU A 92 7.30 2.72 15.88
N LYS A 93 8.15 3.63 16.36
CA LYS A 93 7.80 5.05 16.54
C LYS A 93 7.53 5.74 15.20
N ALA A 94 8.40 5.54 14.20
CA ALA A 94 8.19 6.10 12.87
C ALA A 94 6.87 5.58 12.28
N HIS A 95 6.60 4.27 12.41
CA HIS A 95 5.37 3.64 11.93
C HIS A 95 4.11 4.14 12.66
N ALA A 96 4.19 4.39 13.97
CA ALA A 96 3.10 5.00 14.72
C ALA A 96 2.74 6.39 14.20
N VAL A 97 3.75 7.24 13.96
CA VAL A 97 3.55 8.60 13.46
C VAL A 97 2.96 8.61 12.04
N ILE A 98 3.51 7.83 11.11
CA ILE A 98 2.99 7.80 9.73
C ILE A 98 1.57 7.22 9.70
N SER A 99 1.29 6.16 10.47
CA SER A 99 -0.03 5.55 10.50
C SER A 99 -1.08 6.49 11.06
N ARG A 100 -0.74 7.22 12.14
CA ARG A 100 -1.59 8.26 12.72
C ARG A 100 -1.86 9.40 11.73
N SER A 101 -0.80 9.90 11.10
CA SER A 101 -0.88 11.03 10.16
C SER A 101 -1.72 10.66 8.95
N TRP A 102 -1.50 9.48 8.38
CA TRP A 102 -2.27 8.96 7.25
C TRP A 102 -3.76 8.84 7.59
N LEU A 103 -4.11 8.16 8.70
CA LEU A 103 -5.52 8.00 9.08
C LEU A 103 -6.21 9.35 9.27
N LEU A 104 -5.58 10.28 10.00
CA LEU A 104 -6.15 11.61 10.22
C LEU A 104 -6.29 12.39 8.91
N ALA A 105 -5.31 12.32 8.01
CA ALA A 105 -5.39 12.93 6.69
C ALA A 105 -6.56 12.37 5.86
N GLN A 106 -6.78 11.05 5.86
CA GLN A 106 -7.90 10.42 5.16
C GLN A 106 -9.26 10.82 5.74
N VAL A 107 -9.39 10.87 7.07
CA VAL A 107 -10.64 11.31 7.74
C VAL A 107 -10.94 12.78 7.43
N ILE A 108 -9.93 13.65 7.44
CA ILE A 108 -10.10 15.07 7.09
C ILE A 108 -10.51 15.22 5.62
N LYS A 109 -9.84 14.51 4.71
CA LYS A 109 -10.15 14.51 3.27
C LYS A 109 -11.57 14.03 3.02
N GLY A 110 -11.99 12.94 3.66
CA GLY A 110 -13.36 12.41 3.57
C GLY A 110 -14.42 13.44 3.95
N LYS A 111 -14.25 14.11 5.09
CA LYS A 111 -15.16 15.17 5.54
C LYS A 111 -15.23 16.36 4.58
N GLN A 112 -14.10 16.75 4.00
CA GLN A 112 -14.05 17.85 3.02
C GLN A 112 -14.80 17.48 1.73
N LEU A 113 -14.64 16.24 1.25
CA LEU A 113 -15.34 15.75 0.07
C LEU A 113 -16.86 15.72 0.28
N GLU A 114 -17.32 15.21 1.43
CA GLU A 114 -18.75 15.20 1.81
C GLU A 114 -19.35 16.61 1.82
N GLN A 115 -18.61 17.59 2.36
CA GLN A 115 -19.04 18.99 2.39
C GLN A 115 -19.06 19.62 1.00
N SER A 116 -18.10 19.29 0.14
CA SER A 116 -17.99 19.87 -1.19
C SER A 116 -19.07 19.38 -2.18
N LYS A 117 -19.71 18.23 -1.89
CA LYS A 117 -20.62 17.51 -2.81
C LYS A 117 -20.01 17.23 -4.20
N SER A 118 -18.70 17.31 -4.35
CA SER A 118 -18.02 17.03 -5.60
C SER A 118 -17.91 15.51 -5.79
N ALA A 119 -18.21 15.03 -7.00
CA ALA A 119 -17.90 13.66 -7.35
C ALA A 119 -16.37 13.49 -7.44
N TYR A 120 -15.81 12.60 -6.62
CA TYR A 120 -14.41 12.20 -6.76
C TYR A 120 -14.24 11.34 -8.00
N GLN A 121 -13.33 11.72 -8.89
CA GLN A 121 -13.07 10.98 -10.13
C GLN A 121 -11.72 10.27 -10.04
N SER A 122 -11.74 8.94 -9.90
CA SER A 122 -10.54 8.08 -9.82
C SER A 122 -10.20 7.35 -11.13
N ILE A 123 -10.97 7.60 -12.18
CA ILE A 123 -10.88 6.94 -13.49
C ILE A 123 -10.94 7.98 -14.61
N SER A 124 -10.05 7.83 -15.59
CA SER A 124 -10.09 8.52 -16.89
C SER A 124 -9.99 7.47 -17.98
N GLU A 125 -11.03 7.34 -18.80
CA GLU A 125 -11.11 6.34 -19.88
C GLU A 125 -11.44 7.01 -21.22
N THR A 126 -10.69 6.61 -22.25
CA THR A 126 -10.88 6.95 -23.66
C THR A 126 -10.78 5.66 -24.48
N LYS A 127 -10.87 5.73 -25.82
CA LYS A 127 -10.69 4.55 -26.66
C LYS A 127 -9.26 4.03 -26.63
N GLU A 128 -8.29 4.93 -26.43
CA GLU A 128 -6.86 4.65 -26.51
C GLU A 128 -6.19 4.50 -25.14
N GLU A 129 -6.81 4.99 -24.07
CA GLU A 129 -6.22 5.08 -22.74
C GLU A 129 -7.21 4.76 -21.61
N TYR A 130 -6.78 3.95 -20.64
CA TYR A 130 -7.47 3.65 -19.39
C TYR A 130 -6.55 3.95 -18.20
N ILE A 131 -6.82 5.06 -17.49
CA ILE A 131 -6.12 5.44 -16.26
C ILE A 131 -7.03 5.26 -15.06
N ARG A 132 -6.60 4.46 -14.09
CA ARG A 132 -7.24 4.30 -12.79
C ARG A 132 -6.22 4.39 -11.66
N TRP A 133 -6.59 5.10 -10.59
CA TRP A 133 -5.93 4.99 -9.30
C TRP A 133 -6.95 4.55 -8.24
N TYR A 134 -6.45 4.02 -7.13
CA TYR A 134 -7.25 3.47 -6.04
C TYR A 134 -6.83 4.18 -4.76
N ASP A 135 -7.80 4.74 -4.04
CA ASP A 135 -7.56 5.55 -2.85
C ASP A 135 -8.73 5.39 -1.85
N ARG A 136 -8.64 5.99 -0.65
CA ARG A 136 -9.63 5.79 0.43
C ARG A 136 -11.08 5.99 0.00
N GLU A 137 -11.34 6.87 -0.96
CA GLU A 137 -12.68 7.20 -1.46
C GLU A 137 -13.42 6.02 -2.11
N ASP A 138 -12.78 4.86 -2.30
CA ASP A 138 -13.47 3.60 -2.57
C ASP A 138 -14.41 3.16 -1.41
N HIS A 139 -14.33 3.82 -0.25
CA HIS A 139 -15.20 3.61 0.92
C HIS A 139 -16.07 4.83 1.23
N THR A 140 -17.38 4.62 1.38
CA THR A 140 -18.37 5.68 1.67
C THR A 140 -18.73 5.75 3.15
N ASN A 141 -18.94 4.61 3.81
CA ASN A 141 -19.68 4.54 5.09
C ASN A 141 -18.82 4.31 6.34
N PHE A 142 -17.51 4.21 6.16
CA PHE A 142 -16.53 4.00 7.24
C PHE A 142 -15.21 4.69 6.91
N ASP A 143 -14.43 5.04 7.92
CA ASP A 143 -13.22 5.85 7.74
C ASP A 143 -12.14 5.12 6.93
N VAL A 144 -11.86 3.86 7.26
CA VAL A 144 -10.81 3.03 6.63
C VAL A 144 -11.19 1.55 6.65
N CYS A 145 -10.72 0.76 5.67
CA CYS A 145 -10.90 -0.69 5.68
C CYS A 145 -9.77 -1.42 6.42
N ALA A 146 -10.01 -2.67 6.79
CA ALA A 146 -9.06 -3.49 7.55
C ALA A 146 -7.98 -4.22 6.71
N ASP A 147 -7.95 -4.00 5.39
CA ASP A 147 -7.09 -4.68 4.44
C ASP A 147 -5.96 -3.79 3.90
N ASP A 148 -5.03 -4.38 3.13
CA ASP A 148 -3.86 -3.76 2.50
C ASP A 148 -4.17 -2.51 1.66
N HIS A 149 -5.45 -2.30 1.31
CA HIS A 149 -5.90 -1.09 0.63
C HIS A 149 -5.77 0.18 1.50
N CYS A 150 -6.02 0.07 2.81
CA CYS A 150 -5.90 1.19 3.75
C CYS A 150 -4.70 0.96 4.67
N GLN A 151 -4.89 0.13 5.71
CA GLN A 151 -3.86 -0.35 6.63
C GLN A 151 -4.31 -1.70 7.16
N ARG A 152 -3.39 -2.64 7.35
CA ARG A 152 -3.69 -3.94 7.95
C ARG A 152 -4.21 -3.74 9.36
N TYR A 153 -5.45 -4.15 9.61
CA TYR A 153 -6.08 -4.06 10.92
C TYR A 153 -6.70 -5.43 11.24
N GLN A 154 -6.10 -6.17 12.18
CA GLN A 154 -6.51 -7.53 12.52
C GLN A 154 -7.04 -7.66 13.97
N GLY A 155 -7.54 -6.55 14.51
CA GLY A 155 -8.04 -6.48 15.88
C GLY A 155 -6.95 -6.68 16.94
N VAL A 156 -7.34 -7.23 18.08
CA VAL A 156 -6.48 -7.56 19.24
C VAL A 156 -6.10 -9.04 19.30
N THR A 157 -6.43 -9.82 18.26
CA THR A 157 -6.01 -11.23 18.15
C THR A 157 -4.48 -11.35 18.04
N ARG A 158 -3.84 -10.41 17.34
CA ARG A 158 -2.39 -10.30 17.25
C ARG A 158 -1.84 -9.81 18.59
N GLN A 159 -0.78 -10.46 19.08
CA GLN A 159 -0.15 -10.11 20.35
C GLN A 159 0.54 -8.75 20.23
N SER A 160 -0.03 -7.71 20.85
CA SER A 160 0.68 -6.43 21.01
C SER A 160 1.85 -6.62 21.97
N SER A 161 3.07 -6.29 21.54
CA SER A 161 4.23 -6.28 22.44
C SER A 161 4.24 -5.01 23.30
N GLU A 162 4.88 -5.07 24.47
CA GLU A 162 5.10 -3.89 25.32
C GLU A 162 5.85 -2.78 24.55
N LEU A 163 6.70 -3.15 23.59
CA LEU A 163 7.41 -2.21 22.72
C LEU A 163 6.47 -1.42 21.80
N VAL A 164 5.43 -2.06 21.25
CA VAL A 164 4.43 -1.35 20.42
C VAL A 164 3.67 -0.36 21.28
N SER A 165 3.17 -0.79 22.44
CA SER A 165 2.48 0.11 23.39
C SER A 165 3.36 1.29 23.80
N LYS A 166 4.64 1.03 24.08
CA LYS A 166 5.63 2.07 24.40
C LYS A 166 5.84 3.04 23.24
N ALA A 167 6.01 2.55 22.01
CA ALA A 167 6.20 3.39 20.82
C ALA A 167 5.00 4.31 20.57
N ILE A 168 3.78 3.78 20.70
CA ILE A 168 2.54 4.56 20.56
C ILE A 168 2.44 5.60 21.66
N HIS A 169 2.72 5.23 22.91
CA HIS A 169 2.68 6.16 24.04
C HIS A 169 3.70 7.29 23.90
N GLU A 170 4.96 6.98 23.57
CA GLU A 170 6.03 7.97 23.39
C GLU A 170 5.83 8.89 22.17
N THR A 171 4.98 8.50 21.22
CA THR A 171 4.66 9.28 20.02
C THR A 171 3.21 9.76 19.99
N ARG A 172 2.50 9.68 21.13
CA ARG A 172 1.09 10.05 21.22
C ARG A 172 0.90 11.50 20.76
N GLY A 173 -0.06 11.71 19.87
CA GLY A 173 -0.36 13.04 19.31
C GLY A 173 0.64 13.55 18.27
N LEU A 174 1.79 12.89 18.06
CA LEU A 174 2.75 13.31 17.04
C LEU A 174 2.27 12.91 15.64
N CYS A 175 2.24 13.91 14.75
CA CYS A 175 1.88 13.77 13.34
C CYS A 175 2.92 14.47 12.44
N LEU A 176 3.00 14.03 11.19
CA LEU A 176 3.69 14.74 10.12
C LEU A 176 2.80 15.87 9.60
N MET A 177 3.34 17.07 9.57
CA MET A 177 2.65 18.30 9.17
C MET A 177 3.40 18.98 8.03
N HIS A 178 2.68 19.54 7.07
CA HIS A 178 3.25 20.42 6.05
C HIS A 178 2.31 21.59 5.76
N ASN A 179 2.83 22.82 5.82
CA ASN A 179 2.04 24.05 5.67
C ASN A 179 0.77 24.06 6.54
N ASN A 180 0.91 23.68 7.82
CA ASN A 180 -0.18 23.56 8.81
C ASN A 180 -1.28 22.53 8.50
N ASN A 181 -1.08 21.65 7.52
CA ASN A 181 -1.97 20.51 7.26
C ASN A 181 -1.29 19.19 7.63
N ILE A 182 -2.06 18.20 8.07
CA ILE A 182 -1.55 16.85 8.29
C ILE A 182 -1.16 16.24 6.95
N CYS A 183 0.02 15.62 6.89
CA CYS A 183 0.53 14.96 5.70
C CYS A 183 -0.21 13.64 5.43
N ASP A 184 -0.50 13.37 4.16
CA ASP A 184 -0.77 12.01 3.67
C ASP A 184 0.53 11.17 3.79
N ALA A 185 0.63 10.34 4.83
CA ALA A 185 1.87 9.66 5.21
C ALA A 185 1.86 8.18 4.80
N ARG A 186 1.90 7.91 3.49
CA ARG A 186 1.86 6.54 2.93
C ARG A 186 3.15 5.76 3.19
N PHE A 187 3.06 4.44 3.19
CA PHE A 187 4.19 3.52 3.35
C PHE A 187 4.00 2.23 2.55
N TYR A 188 5.10 1.52 2.31
CA TYR A 188 5.12 0.27 1.54
C TYR A 188 6.40 -0.54 1.85
N LYS A 189 6.47 -1.78 1.37
CA LYS A 189 7.52 -2.74 1.74
C LYS A 189 8.93 -2.35 1.32
N SER A 190 9.18 -2.18 0.01
CA SER A 190 10.52 -1.92 -0.55
C SER A 190 10.50 -0.99 -1.76
N CYS A 191 11.40 -0.01 -1.82
CA CYS A 191 11.38 1.02 -2.86
C CYS A 191 12.10 0.61 -4.13
N GLY A 192 13.01 -0.36 -4.05
CA GLY A 192 13.92 -0.71 -5.14
C GLY A 192 15.09 0.28 -5.29
N GLY A 193 15.28 1.13 -4.27
CA GLY A 193 16.38 2.07 -4.07
C GLY A 193 16.04 3.55 -4.29
N ILE A 194 14.89 3.87 -4.90
CA ILE A 194 14.37 5.26 -5.02
C ILE A 194 12.87 5.26 -4.75
N THR A 195 12.39 6.19 -3.92
CA THR A 195 10.95 6.41 -3.68
C THR A 195 10.31 7.17 -4.85
N GLU A 196 8.98 7.19 -4.92
CA GLU A 196 8.21 7.84 -5.98
C GLU A 196 7.42 9.04 -5.47
N SER A 197 7.11 9.95 -6.38
CA SER A 197 6.19 11.05 -6.13
C SER A 197 4.71 10.62 -6.16
N PHE A 198 3.91 11.20 -5.29
CA PHE A 198 2.48 10.84 -5.14
C PHE A 198 1.69 10.87 -6.46
N ARG A 199 1.83 11.96 -7.25
CA ARG A 199 1.09 12.16 -8.50
C ARG A 199 1.31 11.08 -9.58
N LYS A 200 2.43 10.36 -9.51
CA LYS A 200 2.77 9.30 -10.47
C LYS A 200 2.03 8.00 -10.15
N THR A 201 1.59 7.82 -8.91
CA THR A 201 0.87 6.63 -8.44
C THR A 201 -0.62 6.88 -8.24
N TRP A 202 -1.01 8.03 -7.66
CA TRP A 202 -2.41 8.37 -7.33
C TRP A 202 -2.92 9.58 -8.08
N GLU A 203 -3.86 10.35 -7.52
CA GLU A 203 -4.45 11.53 -8.13
C GLU A 203 -3.36 12.53 -8.58
N PRO A 204 -3.62 13.34 -9.63
CA PRO A 204 -2.63 14.27 -10.20
C PRO A 204 -2.37 15.51 -9.32
N VAL A 205 -2.25 15.32 -8.01
CA VAL A 205 -1.98 16.35 -7.00
C VAL A 205 -0.52 16.27 -6.58
N ASN A 206 0.13 17.43 -6.42
CA ASN A 206 1.51 17.50 -5.99
C ASN A 206 1.60 17.73 -4.47
N HIS A 207 2.10 16.74 -3.75
CA HIS A 207 2.51 16.88 -2.35
C HIS A 207 4.03 17.00 -2.30
N SER A 208 4.52 18.18 -1.91
CA SER A 208 5.96 18.49 -1.78
C SER A 208 6.70 17.57 -0.82
N TYR A 209 6.03 16.99 0.17
CA TYR A 209 6.60 16.03 1.11
C TYR A 209 6.54 14.56 0.64
N LEU A 210 5.89 14.26 -0.49
CA LEU A 210 5.84 12.93 -1.13
C LEU A 210 6.52 12.98 -2.50
N GLN A 211 7.84 12.99 -2.47
CA GLN A 211 8.71 13.12 -3.63
C GLN A 211 9.69 11.95 -3.70
N ALA A 212 10.33 11.82 -4.87
CA ALA A 212 11.34 10.79 -5.09
C ALA A 212 12.63 11.12 -4.36
N ILE A 213 13.11 10.16 -3.57
CA ILE A 213 14.28 10.25 -2.70
C ILE A 213 15.09 8.97 -2.89
N VAL A 214 16.41 9.12 -3.01
CA VAL A 214 17.32 7.97 -3.02
C VAL A 214 17.36 7.39 -1.61
N ASP A 215 17.06 6.10 -1.50
CA ASP A 215 16.99 5.36 -0.24
C ASP A 215 18.40 5.02 0.28
N ASN A 216 19.24 6.03 0.44
CA ASN A 216 20.63 5.91 0.90
C ASN A 216 21.11 7.28 1.43
N PRO A 217 22.11 7.37 2.33
CA PRO A 217 22.61 8.67 2.81
C PRO A 217 23.22 9.52 1.69
N GLN A 218 23.85 8.89 0.71
CA GLN A 218 24.36 9.53 -0.50
C GLN A 218 23.89 8.79 -1.74
N ALA A 219 23.60 9.55 -2.79
CA ALA A 219 23.23 8.96 -4.06
C ALA A 219 24.44 8.28 -4.72
N PRO A 220 24.26 7.10 -5.35
CA PRO A 220 25.38 6.36 -5.92
C PRO A 220 25.91 7.09 -7.17
N LEU A 221 27.19 7.47 -7.15
CA LEU A 221 27.79 8.39 -8.13
C LEU A 221 27.85 7.85 -9.57
N SER A 222 27.83 6.53 -9.74
CA SER A 222 27.94 5.86 -11.04
C SER A 222 26.62 5.71 -11.80
N TYR A 223 25.52 6.28 -11.29
CA TYR A 223 24.19 6.09 -11.84
C TYR A 223 23.60 7.42 -12.32
N ASP A 224 22.97 7.38 -13.50
CA ASP A 224 22.00 8.40 -13.90
C ASP A 224 20.71 8.18 -13.11
N LEU A 225 20.34 9.17 -12.29
CA LEU A 225 19.19 9.11 -11.40
C LEU A 225 17.93 9.68 -12.04
N ASP A 226 17.99 10.18 -13.27
CA ASP A 226 16.80 10.52 -14.03
C ASP A 226 16.16 9.26 -14.62
N LEU A 227 15.52 8.46 -13.75
CA LEU A 227 14.85 7.23 -14.14
C LEU A 227 13.55 7.47 -14.94
N THR A 228 13.24 8.73 -15.28
CA THR A 228 12.23 9.01 -16.32
C THR A 228 12.74 8.67 -17.71
N ASN A 229 14.06 8.56 -17.89
CA ASN A 229 14.71 8.05 -19.09
C ASN A 229 14.78 6.52 -19.08
N GLU A 230 14.39 5.87 -20.18
CA GLU A 230 14.36 4.41 -20.29
C GLU A 230 15.74 3.75 -20.12
N ALA A 231 16.81 4.34 -20.65
CA ALA A 231 18.15 3.75 -20.55
C ALA A 231 18.68 3.80 -19.11
N ALA A 232 18.46 4.92 -18.42
CA ALA A 232 18.78 5.06 -17.00
C ALA A 232 17.95 4.09 -16.13
N ALA A 233 16.63 4.00 -16.38
CA ALA A 233 15.75 3.06 -15.69
C ALA A 233 16.16 1.59 -15.93
N GLN A 234 16.53 1.23 -17.17
CA GLN A 234 17.04 -0.10 -17.49
C GLN A 234 18.33 -0.42 -16.75
N HIS A 235 19.28 0.50 -16.74
CA HIS A 235 20.53 0.30 -16.00
C HIS A 235 20.25 0.13 -14.50
N TRP A 236 19.43 1.00 -13.90
CA TRP A 236 19.07 0.95 -12.49
C TRP A 236 18.35 -0.34 -12.08
N ILE A 237 17.36 -0.77 -12.86
CA ILE A 237 16.53 -1.94 -12.54
C ILE A 237 17.30 -3.24 -12.77
N ARG A 238 18.16 -3.33 -13.79
CA ARG A 238 18.93 -4.55 -14.08
C ARG A 238 20.16 -4.72 -13.20
N THR A 239 20.58 -3.67 -12.51
CA THR A 239 21.67 -3.69 -11.53
C THR A 239 21.11 -3.69 -10.11
N SER A 240 21.98 -3.88 -9.11
CA SER A 240 21.60 -3.88 -7.69
C SER A 240 22.37 -2.78 -6.94
N PRO A 241 22.04 -1.49 -7.17
CA PRO A 241 22.67 -0.37 -6.47
C PRO A 241 22.48 -0.48 -4.95
N GLU A 242 23.40 0.10 -4.19
CA GLU A 242 23.27 0.21 -2.74
C GLU A 242 22.07 1.09 -2.36
N ALA A 243 21.31 0.62 -1.38
CA ALA A 243 20.19 1.31 -0.77
C ALA A 243 19.97 0.70 0.62
N PHE A 244 19.32 1.43 1.53
CA PHE A 244 18.89 0.88 2.81
C PHE A 244 17.99 -0.33 2.59
N CYS A 245 17.03 -0.29 1.66
CA CYS A 245 16.17 -1.45 1.40
C CYS A 245 16.84 -2.60 0.64
N ASN A 246 18.10 -2.45 0.21
CA ASN A 246 18.90 -3.51 -0.40
C ASN A 246 19.65 -4.27 0.70
N THR A 247 18.94 -5.17 1.39
CA THR A 247 19.50 -5.96 2.49
C THR A 247 19.11 -7.42 2.38
N HIS A 248 20.04 -8.29 2.79
CA HIS A 248 19.80 -9.72 2.96
C HIS A 248 19.85 -10.11 4.46
N ASP A 249 19.88 -9.12 5.36
CA ASP A 249 19.90 -9.34 6.80
C ASP A 249 18.54 -9.86 7.28
N LYS A 250 18.48 -11.16 7.59
CA LYS A 250 17.28 -11.84 8.09
C LYS A 250 16.74 -11.20 9.36
N LYS A 251 17.60 -10.66 10.24
CA LYS A 251 17.17 -10.00 11.48
C LYS A 251 16.39 -8.74 11.13
N VAL A 252 16.83 -7.96 10.15
CA VAL A 252 16.11 -6.74 9.73
C VAL A 252 14.86 -7.08 8.93
N LEU A 253 14.95 -8.03 8.00
CA LEU A 253 13.80 -8.45 7.19
C LEU A 253 12.65 -8.99 8.04
N SER A 254 12.94 -9.76 9.10
CA SER A 254 11.93 -10.26 10.04
C SER A 254 11.27 -9.20 10.92
N GLN A 255 11.76 -7.95 10.92
CA GLN A 255 11.06 -6.82 11.55
C GLN A 255 9.86 -6.36 10.70
N VAL A 256 9.98 -6.46 9.37
CA VAL A 256 9.00 -5.92 8.41
C VAL A 256 8.16 -7.01 7.75
N LEU A 257 8.76 -8.15 7.44
CA LEU A 257 8.11 -9.25 6.75
C LEU A 257 7.55 -10.25 7.76
N ASN A 258 6.23 -10.38 7.78
CA ASN A 258 5.53 -11.44 8.51
C ASN A 258 5.94 -12.83 7.96
N ASP A 259 5.70 -13.90 8.72
CA ASP A 259 6.21 -15.25 8.40
C ASP A 259 5.93 -15.71 6.96
N TYR A 260 4.75 -15.40 6.41
CA TYR A 260 4.38 -15.71 5.03
C TYR A 260 5.09 -14.85 3.97
N ASP A 261 5.49 -13.62 4.31
CA ASP A 261 6.21 -12.72 3.41
C ASP A 261 7.72 -13.03 3.36
N GLN A 262 8.27 -13.73 4.38
CA GLN A 262 9.70 -14.07 4.46
C GLN A 262 10.14 -15.12 3.43
N GLU A 263 9.21 -15.83 2.79
CA GLU A 263 9.50 -16.73 1.68
C GLU A 263 9.96 -15.98 0.42
N THR A 264 9.70 -14.67 0.34
CA THR A 264 10.11 -13.82 -0.78
C THR A 264 11.48 -13.19 -0.51
N THR A 265 12.55 -13.71 -1.13
CA THR A 265 13.91 -13.17 -0.97
C THR A 265 14.30 -12.13 -2.02
N ASP A 266 13.61 -12.12 -3.16
CA ASP A 266 14.07 -11.41 -4.36
C ASP A 266 13.25 -10.13 -4.64
N PHE A 267 12.59 -9.55 -3.64
CA PHE A 267 11.74 -8.37 -3.84
C PHE A 267 12.53 -7.11 -4.21
N TYR A 268 13.81 -6.99 -3.82
CA TYR A 268 14.62 -5.84 -4.21
C TYR A 268 14.87 -5.82 -5.72
N ARG A 269 15.11 -7.00 -6.31
CA ARG A 269 15.23 -7.25 -7.75
C ARG A 269 14.58 -8.58 -8.11
N TRP A 270 13.40 -8.50 -8.72
CA TRP A 270 12.57 -9.66 -9.03
C TRP A 270 12.52 -9.91 -10.53
N LYS A 271 12.22 -11.15 -10.90
CA LYS A 271 12.06 -11.55 -12.30
C LYS A 271 10.81 -12.41 -12.46
N VAL A 272 10.07 -12.17 -13.53
CA VAL A 272 8.93 -13.00 -13.94
C VAL A 272 9.03 -13.29 -15.43
N VAL A 273 8.59 -14.47 -15.83
CA VAL A 273 8.64 -14.94 -17.21
C VAL A 273 7.24 -15.38 -17.62
N TYR A 274 6.79 -14.93 -18.80
CA TYR A 274 5.50 -15.31 -19.38
C TYR A 274 5.69 -15.88 -20.77
N SER A 275 5.09 -17.05 -21.04
CA SER A 275 4.83 -17.45 -22.42
C SER A 275 3.83 -16.48 -23.06
N GLN A 276 3.86 -16.42 -24.39
CA GLN A 276 2.94 -15.59 -25.15
C GLN A 276 1.47 -15.92 -24.86
N GLU A 277 1.12 -17.19 -24.75
CA GLU A 277 -0.25 -17.60 -24.43
C GLU A 277 -0.68 -17.11 -23.05
N LYS A 278 0.22 -17.21 -22.05
CA LYS A 278 -0.11 -16.84 -20.68
C LYS A 278 -0.31 -15.34 -20.52
N ILE A 279 0.56 -14.51 -21.12
CA ILE A 279 0.43 -13.05 -21.01
C ILE A 279 -0.80 -12.53 -21.77
N ALA A 280 -1.10 -13.11 -22.94
CA ALA A 280 -2.30 -12.76 -23.71
C ALA A 280 -3.60 -13.12 -22.96
N GLU A 281 -3.67 -14.33 -22.38
CA GLU A 281 -4.80 -14.78 -21.56
C GLU A 281 -5.00 -13.85 -20.35
N LEU A 282 -3.92 -13.56 -19.64
CA LEU A 282 -3.94 -12.75 -18.44
C LEU A 282 -4.43 -11.33 -18.73
N ILE A 283 -3.85 -10.65 -19.72
CA ILE A 283 -4.25 -9.30 -20.12
C ILE A 283 -5.72 -9.30 -20.55
N SER A 284 -6.12 -10.28 -21.36
CA SER A 284 -7.51 -10.39 -21.85
C SER A 284 -8.50 -10.52 -20.70
N ARG A 285 -8.27 -11.45 -19.77
CA ARG A 285 -9.13 -11.65 -18.60
C ARG A 285 -9.16 -10.45 -17.67
N LYS A 286 -8.01 -9.83 -17.39
CA LYS A 286 -7.91 -8.71 -16.43
C LYS A 286 -8.48 -7.41 -16.97
N THR A 287 -8.48 -7.22 -18.29
CA THR A 287 -9.02 -6.01 -18.95
C THR A 287 -10.42 -6.22 -19.53
N GLY A 288 -10.85 -7.46 -19.73
CA GLY A 288 -12.07 -7.80 -20.46
C GLY A 288 -12.01 -7.49 -21.96
N LYS A 289 -10.81 -7.33 -22.55
CA LYS A 289 -10.61 -6.94 -23.95
C LYS A 289 -9.72 -7.94 -24.69
N ASP A 290 -10.05 -8.25 -25.95
CA ASP A 290 -9.25 -9.15 -26.79
C ASP A 290 -8.13 -8.40 -27.51
N PHE A 291 -6.89 -8.57 -27.04
CA PHE A 291 -5.70 -8.01 -27.66
C PHE A 291 -5.13 -8.86 -28.80
N GLY A 292 -5.58 -10.12 -28.95
CA GLY A 292 -4.91 -11.10 -29.78
C GLY A 292 -3.54 -11.47 -29.21
N ALA A 293 -2.56 -11.68 -30.09
CA ALA A 293 -1.18 -11.94 -29.68
C ALA A 293 -0.53 -10.63 -29.18
N ILE A 294 0.19 -10.68 -28.06
CA ILE A 294 0.87 -9.51 -27.51
C ILE A 294 2.19 -9.29 -28.27
N ILE A 295 2.31 -8.15 -28.94
CA ILE A 295 3.46 -7.78 -29.76
C ILE A 295 4.49 -7.03 -28.91
N ASP A 296 4.01 -6.14 -28.03
CA ASP A 296 4.87 -5.33 -27.18
C ASP A 296 4.19 -4.86 -25.90
N LEU A 297 5.01 -4.56 -24.89
CA LEU A 297 4.64 -3.90 -23.65
C LEU A 297 5.55 -2.67 -23.51
N GLU A 298 5.14 -1.55 -24.11
CA GLU A 298 5.97 -0.36 -24.25
C GLU A 298 5.81 0.57 -23.04
N PRO A 299 6.89 0.91 -22.33
CA PRO A 299 6.92 2.03 -21.40
C PRO A 299 6.53 3.33 -22.09
N VAL A 300 5.47 4.00 -21.62
CA VAL A 300 5.05 5.30 -22.16
C VAL A 300 5.50 6.44 -21.25
N GLU A 301 5.38 6.24 -19.93
CA GLU A 301 5.74 7.27 -18.96
C GLU A 301 6.22 6.62 -17.66
N ARG A 302 7.39 7.06 -17.18
CA ARG A 302 7.94 6.70 -15.86
C ARG A 302 7.91 7.86 -14.88
N GLY A 303 7.85 7.50 -13.60
CA GLY A 303 8.20 8.40 -12.51
C GLY A 303 9.71 8.36 -12.20
N LYS A 304 10.14 9.17 -11.24
CA LYS A 304 11.57 9.32 -10.89
C LYS A 304 12.15 8.09 -10.19
N SER A 305 11.30 7.16 -9.74
CA SER A 305 11.73 5.86 -9.20
C SER A 305 11.89 4.77 -10.26
N GLY A 306 11.65 5.09 -11.53
CA GLY A 306 11.59 4.11 -12.62
C GLY A 306 10.27 3.32 -12.67
N ARG A 307 9.33 3.57 -11.74
CA ARG A 307 7.97 3.01 -11.79
C ARG A 307 7.23 3.52 -13.03
N LEU A 308 6.58 2.61 -13.74
CA LEU A 308 5.70 2.95 -14.84
C LEU A 308 4.43 3.62 -14.29
N MET A 309 4.17 4.82 -14.79
CA MET A 309 2.88 5.51 -14.65
C MET A 309 1.94 5.12 -15.79
N LYS A 310 2.46 4.96 -17.01
CA LYS A 310 1.71 4.53 -18.18
C LYS A 310 2.48 3.44 -18.94
N LEU A 311 1.77 2.37 -19.29
CA LEU A 311 2.26 1.26 -20.11
C LEU A 311 1.32 1.10 -21.31
N LYS A 312 1.87 1.02 -22.52
CA LYS A 312 1.10 0.68 -23.72
C LYS A 312 1.20 -0.81 -23.98
N ILE A 313 0.05 -1.47 -24.01
CA ILE A 313 -0.07 -2.86 -24.44
C ILE A 313 -0.37 -2.85 -25.93
N VAL A 314 0.53 -3.42 -26.73
CA VAL A 314 0.39 -3.54 -28.18
C VAL A 314 0.05 -4.99 -28.49
N GLY A 315 -1.19 -5.24 -28.90
CA GLY A 315 -1.66 -6.53 -29.37
C GLY A 315 -1.93 -6.53 -30.88
N SER A 316 -2.05 -7.72 -31.47
CA SER A 316 -2.36 -7.87 -32.90
C SER A 316 -3.76 -7.37 -33.29
N LYS A 317 -4.67 -7.20 -32.32
CA LYS A 317 -6.05 -6.71 -32.54
C LYS A 317 -6.33 -5.35 -31.90
N LEU A 318 -5.68 -5.05 -30.77
CA LEU A 318 -5.95 -3.85 -29.97
C LEU A 318 -4.64 -3.28 -29.43
N THR A 319 -4.57 -1.96 -29.37
CA THR A 319 -3.55 -1.24 -28.61
C THR A 319 -4.24 -0.38 -27.56
N LEU A 320 -3.77 -0.44 -26.31
CA LEU A 320 -4.33 0.31 -25.20
C LEU A 320 -3.22 0.78 -24.25
N ILE A 321 -3.27 2.04 -23.86
CA ILE A 321 -2.45 2.57 -22.76
C ILE A 321 -3.19 2.32 -21.44
N ILE A 322 -2.52 1.71 -20.48
CA ILE A 322 -3.03 1.51 -19.13
C ILE A 322 -2.18 2.25 -18.09
N GLY A 323 -2.82 2.68 -17.02
CA GLY A 323 -2.20 3.26 -15.84
C GLY A 323 -3.21 3.33 -14.69
N LYS A 324 -2.85 3.78 -13.50
CA LYS A 324 -1.49 4.08 -13.02
C LYS A 324 -0.83 2.82 -12.45
N GLU A 325 0.17 2.99 -11.57
CA GLU A 325 1.01 1.96 -10.92
C GLU A 325 0.27 0.63 -10.60
N LEU A 326 -0.80 0.70 -9.80
CA LEU A 326 -1.51 -0.50 -9.33
C LEU A 326 -2.29 -1.20 -10.46
N GLN A 327 -2.84 -0.43 -11.39
CA GLN A 327 -3.57 -1.01 -12.52
C GLN A 327 -2.64 -1.80 -13.43
N ILE A 328 -1.44 -1.28 -13.72
CA ILE A 328 -0.41 -2.00 -14.49
C ILE A 328 -0.07 -3.32 -13.80
N ARG A 329 0.16 -3.29 -12.49
CA ARG A 329 0.51 -4.49 -11.71
C ARG A 329 -0.59 -5.54 -11.71
N LYS A 330 -1.86 -5.13 -11.62
CA LYS A 330 -3.03 -6.03 -11.63
C LYS A 330 -3.31 -6.64 -13.00
N VAL A 331 -3.06 -5.91 -14.08
CA VAL A 331 -3.27 -6.41 -15.46
C VAL A 331 -2.23 -7.46 -15.83
N LEU A 332 -1.01 -7.33 -15.32
CA LEU A 332 0.11 -8.21 -15.65
C LEU A 332 0.39 -9.30 -14.61
N SER A 333 -0.51 -9.57 -13.65
CA SER A 333 -0.33 -10.64 -12.67
C SER A 333 -1.67 -11.20 -12.17
N GLU A 334 -1.69 -12.46 -11.73
CA GLU A 334 -2.88 -13.08 -11.13
C GLU A 334 -3.34 -12.34 -9.87
N SER A 335 -2.38 -11.93 -9.03
CA SER A 335 -2.63 -11.06 -7.87
C SER A 335 -2.27 -9.62 -8.23
N HIS A 336 -0.98 -9.32 -8.23
CA HIS A 336 -0.36 -8.08 -8.68
C HIS A 336 1.16 -8.31 -8.80
N LEU A 337 1.84 -7.65 -9.73
CA LEU A 337 3.31 -7.60 -9.70
C LEU A 337 3.78 -6.94 -8.39
N TYR A 338 5.03 -7.20 -7.97
CA TYR A 338 5.57 -6.59 -6.75
C TYR A 338 5.59 -5.06 -6.85
N SER A 339 5.93 -4.50 -8.01
CA SER A 339 5.86 -3.07 -8.30
C SER A 339 5.62 -2.84 -9.80
N SER A 340 5.40 -1.58 -10.22
CA SER A 340 5.45 -1.20 -11.64
C SER A 340 6.84 -0.74 -12.12
N ALA A 341 7.87 -0.83 -11.26
CA ALA A 341 9.25 -0.54 -11.64
C ALA A 341 9.86 -1.78 -12.31
N PHE A 342 9.59 -1.96 -13.60
CA PHE A 342 10.17 -3.06 -14.37
C PHE A 342 10.55 -2.65 -15.79
N VAL A 343 11.32 -3.53 -16.41
CA VAL A 343 11.72 -3.50 -17.82
C VAL A 343 11.31 -4.80 -18.48
N VAL A 344 11.11 -4.73 -19.80
CA VAL A 344 10.54 -5.82 -20.59
C VAL A 344 11.58 -6.30 -21.60
N ASP A 345 11.85 -7.60 -21.61
CA ASP A 345 12.57 -8.27 -22.69
C ASP A 345 11.59 -9.13 -23.50
N ARG A 346 11.71 -9.05 -24.83
CA ARG A 346 10.96 -9.89 -25.79
C ARG A 346 11.92 -10.95 -26.33
N ILE A 347 11.55 -12.22 -26.20
CA ILE A 347 12.41 -13.35 -26.53
C ILE A 347 11.80 -14.14 -27.69
N ASN A 348 12.65 -14.64 -28.59
CA ASN A 348 12.29 -15.45 -29.76
C ASN A 348 11.15 -14.83 -30.58
N ILE A 349 11.44 -13.73 -31.29
CA ILE A 349 10.43 -13.00 -32.07
C ILE A 349 10.24 -13.68 -33.43
N ASN A 350 9.07 -14.26 -33.64
CA ASN A 350 8.66 -14.90 -34.89
C ASN A 350 7.56 -14.07 -35.57
N ASN A 351 7.79 -13.61 -36.80
CA ASN A 351 6.84 -12.75 -37.53
C ASN A 351 6.36 -11.52 -36.74
N GLY A 352 7.24 -10.93 -35.92
CA GLY A 352 6.92 -9.77 -35.07
C GLY A 352 6.20 -10.12 -33.77
N ILE A 353 5.95 -11.39 -33.48
CA ILE A 353 5.30 -11.87 -32.26
C ILE A 353 6.35 -12.55 -31.38
N PRO A 354 6.61 -12.09 -30.15
CA PRO A 354 7.48 -12.77 -29.20
C PRO A 354 6.86 -14.08 -28.70
N ASP A 355 7.66 -15.12 -28.55
CA ASP A 355 7.23 -16.37 -27.89
C ASP A 355 7.18 -16.21 -26.36
N GLU A 356 8.02 -15.33 -25.80
CA GLU A 356 8.15 -15.11 -24.36
C GLU A 356 8.43 -13.64 -24.02
N PHE A 357 7.89 -13.20 -22.88
CA PHE A 357 8.18 -11.92 -22.23
C PHE A 357 8.86 -12.15 -20.89
N ILE A 358 9.97 -11.46 -20.64
CA ILE A 358 10.64 -11.44 -19.35
C ILE A 358 10.48 -10.05 -18.74
N LEU A 359 9.89 -9.99 -17.54
CA LEU A 359 9.82 -8.78 -16.74
C LEU A 359 10.90 -8.83 -15.67
N THR A 360 11.84 -7.90 -15.72
CA THR A 360 12.83 -7.69 -14.64
C THR A 360 12.45 -6.43 -13.90
N GLY A 361 12.23 -6.50 -12.58
CA GLY A 361 11.73 -5.38 -11.81
C GLY A 361 12.40 -5.16 -10.47
N ALA A 362 12.00 -4.08 -9.80
CA ALA A 362 12.63 -3.58 -8.59
C ALA A 362 11.60 -3.16 -7.53
N GLY A 363 11.87 -3.52 -6.28
CA GLY A 363 11.05 -3.13 -5.12
C GLY A 363 9.69 -3.81 -5.06
N TRP A 364 8.97 -3.53 -3.96
CA TRP A 364 7.67 -4.10 -3.62
C TRP A 364 6.76 -3.03 -3.01
N GLY A 365 5.70 -2.71 -3.74
CA GLY A 365 4.69 -1.72 -3.40
C GLY A 365 4.79 -0.46 -4.24
N HIS A 366 3.92 0.49 -3.91
CA HIS A 366 3.65 1.69 -4.72
C HIS A 366 4.80 2.70 -4.76
N GLY A 367 5.77 2.62 -3.85
CA GLY A 367 7.01 3.41 -3.90
C GLY A 367 6.94 4.79 -3.26
N VAL A 368 5.77 5.27 -2.81
CA VAL A 368 5.57 6.64 -2.32
C VAL A 368 5.56 6.71 -0.79
N GLY A 369 6.31 7.66 -0.22
CA GLY A 369 6.45 7.82 1.23
C GLY A 369 7.47 6.87 1.83
N LEU A 370 7.18 6.30 2.99
CA LEU A 370 8.14 5.52 3.77
C LEU A 370 8.36 4.10 3.21
N CYS A 371 9.63 3.77 2.94
CA CYS A 371 10.07 2.41 2.62
C CYS A 371 10.28 1.62 3.93
N GLN A 372 9.45 0.62 4.22
CA GLN A 372 9.48 -0.09 5.50
C GLN A 372 10.83 -0.81 5.74
N ILE A 373 11.35 -1.53 4.74
CA ILE A 373 12.65 -2.22 4.87
C ILE A 373 13.80 -1.21 4.99
N GLY A 374 13.73 -0.10 4.25
CA GLY A 374 14.72 0.97 4.34
C GLY A 374 14.73 1.62 5.73
N ALA A 375 13.55 1.96 6.27
CA ALA A 375 13.36 2.47 7.62
C ALA A 375 13.86 1.49 8.69
N ALA A 376 13.60 0.18 8.53
CA ALA A 376 14.09 -0.84 9.44
C ALA A 376 15.63 -0.91 9.45
N MET A 377 16.25 -0.84 8.27
CA MET A 377 17.71 -0.78 8.14
C MET A 377 18.30 0.52 8.71
N MET A 378 17.62 1.66 8.58
CA MET A 378 18.00 2.91 9.23
C MET A 378 17.94 2.75 10.77
N GLY A 379 16.87 2.16 11.31
CA GLY A 379 16.77 1.88 12.75
C GLY A 379 17.89 0.98 13.25
N GLU A 380 18.24 -0.09 12.53
CA GLU A 380 19.37 -0.97 12.86
C GLU A 380 20.73 -0.25 12.79
N LYS A 381 20.86 0.75 11.90
CA LYS A 381 22.05 1.61 11.80
C LYS A 381 22.07 2.75 12.84
N GLY A 382 21.10 2.82 13.75
CA GLY A 382 21.06 3.76 14.86
C GLY A 382 20.45 5.12 14.54
N TYR A 383 19.77 5.27 13.40
CA TYR A 383 19.00 6.49 13.11
C TYR A 383 17.78 6.55 14.03
N SER A 384 17.51 7.74 14.57
CA SER A 384 16.29 8.01 15.32
C SER A 384 15.06 8.00 14.42
N PHE A 385 13.87 7.79 15.00
CA PHE A 385 12.61 7.84 14.26
C PHE A 385 12.41 9.20 13.57
N GLY A 386 12.89 10.29 14.18
CA GLY A 386 12.85 11.63 13.57
C GLY A 386 13.68 11.70 12.29
N GLU A 387 14.90 11.15 12.29
CA GLU A 387 15.77 11.09 11.10
C GLU A 387 15.20 10.17 10.01
N ILE A 388 14.56 9.05 10.41
CA ILE A 388 13.84 8.17 9.47
C ILE A 388 12.72 8.93 8.78
N LEU A 389 11.90 9.66 9.54
CA LEU A 389 10.78 10.43 9.00
C LEU A 389 11.25 11.60 8.12
N ASP A 390 12.28 12.33 8.54
CA ASP A 390 12.87 13.41 7.75
C ASP A 390 13.46 12.90 6.42
N HIS A 391 14.05 11.70 6.43
CA HIS A 391 14.56 11.06 5.21
C HIS A 391 13.46 10.80 4.18
N TYR A 392 12.31 10.23 4.58
CA TYR A 392 11.25 9.84 3.64
C TYR A 392 10.20 10.92 3.36
N PHE A 393 10.00 11.86 4.28
CA PHE A 393 9.00 12.94 4.16
C PHE A 393 9.66 14.31 4.19
N LYS A 394 10.70 14.50 3.35
CA LYS A 394 11.47 15.75 3.29
C LYS A 394 10.57 16.99 3.18
N GLY A 395 10.77 17.92 4.11
CA GLY A 395 10.01 19.16 4.21
C GLY A 395 8.71 19.06 5.00
N ALA A 396 8.34 17.87 5.49
CA ALA A 396 7.35 17.74 6.56
C ALA A 396 7.99 18.00 7.93
N GLU A 397 7.20 18.47 8.88
CA GLU A 397 7.59 18.75 10.24
C GLU A 397 6.89 17.78 11.19
N LEU A 398 7.64 17.19 12.12
CA LEU A 398 7.07 16.40 13.20
C LEU A 398 6.50 17.34 14.27
N LYS A 399 5.19 17.30 14.51
CA LYS A 399 4.51 18.16 15.49
C LYS A 399 3.47 17.42 16.32
N ALA A 400 3.29 17.87 17.56
CA ALA A 400 2.13 17.48 18.36
C ALA A 400 0.87 18.12 17.78
N TYR A 401 -0.15 17.30 17.52
CA TYR A 401 -1.44 17.69 16.99
C TYR A 401 -2.55 17.69 18.07
N TYR A 402 -2.43 16.83 19.10
CA TYR A 402 -3.30 16.78 20.29
C TYR A 402 -2.54 16.33 21.53
#